data_AF-A0A0F4RN08-F1
#
_entry.id   AF-A0A0F4RN08-F1
#
_cell.length_a   1.000
_cell.length_b   1.000
_cell.length_c   1.000
_cell.angle_alpha   90.00
_cell.angle_beta   90.00
_cell.angle_gamma   90.00
#
_symmetry.space_group_name_H-M   'P 1'
#
loop_
_entity.id
_entity.type
_entity.pdbx_description
1 polymer ?
#
loop_
_entity_poly.entity_id
_entity_poly.type
_entity_poly.pdbx_seq_one_letter_code
_entity_poly.pdbx_strand_id
1 'polypeptide(L)'
;MTQLCMSLAALLGLLTLQRVLLRRDRRDPINRRLLFCVRITMLLFIGRVLVALTGWQMFRVLVLMGAAFIPMAALILTEGLLRRHAPPFAKKIVGYGTIFFAVSALWYWSHIDPLRLMGLMVFQLTGFFMAGWMILWRDRGSLSARENSTVVRIGASLFFFIPLAVADFLMARLGLPIQFSALGVLVMCWLAIGVGRAQIGHRVVLMNFVVMVAAGLLVGLLVGTIAALDWNGLLLSTATVMTALFLVAVLNDARALRTEEQSLGLLKYLAESKTDDPILFLRDLRGHPLVEGAALISRPSVAALQEDVLGKIFDEAPVLRRADPPKLGGLADDHIAHLFEAYSATHVIMVARRPLMLIALSMPSLSISPMAEYELQVVQRMAALMAVRREEKEELNG
;
A
#
# COMPACT_ATOMS: atom_id res chain seq x y z
N MET A 1 -26.53 9.22 11.00
CA MET A 1 -25.23 9.88 10.75
C MET A 1 -24.04 8.94 10.93
N THR A 2 -23.87 8.24 12.07
CA THR A 2 -22.71 7.35 12.30
C THR A 2 -22.49 6.30 11.20
N GLN A 3 -23.54 5.58 10.80
CA GLN A 3 -23.46 4.57 9.73
C GLN A 3 -23.05 5.15 8.37
N LEU A 4 -23.45 6.40 8.08
CA LEU A 4 -23.04 7.11 6.87
C LEU A 4 -21.54 7.40 6.92
N CYS A 5 -21.04 7.94 8.03
CA CYS A 5 -19.60 8.20 8.22
C CYS A 5 -18.78 6.92 8.11
N MET A 6 -19.22 5.81 8.71
CA MET A 6 -18.54 4.53 8.62
C MET A 6 -18.52 3.97 7.20
N SER A 7 -19.63 4.09 6.48
CA SER A 7 -19.72 3.65 5.07
C SER A 7 -18.84 4.49 4.16
N LEU A 8 -18.76 5.81 4.38
CA LEU A 8 -17.85 6.70 3.67
C LEU A 8 -16.39 6.38 3.98
N ALA A 9 -16.05 6.11 5.24
CA ALA A 9 -14.71 5.69 5.64
C ALA A 9 -14.31 4.37 4.94
N ALA A 10 -15.21 3.38 4.93
CA ALA A 10 -14.98 2.12 4.21
C ALA A 10 -14.76 2.36 2.70
N LEU A 11 -15.54 3.24 2.06
CA LEU A 11 -15.34 3.62 0.66
C LEU A 11 -14.00 4.30 0.41
N LEU A 12 -13.58 5.22 1.28
CA LEU A 12 -12.26 5.86 1.19
C LEU A 12 -11.12 4.84 1.34
N GLY A 13 -11.26 3.87 2.25
CA GLY A 13 -10.32 2.75 2.38
C GLY A 13 -10.24 1.90 1.11
N LEU A 14 -11.39 1.52 0.55
CA LEU A 14 -11.48 0.74 -0.69
C LEU A 14 -10.93 1.50 -1.90
N LEU A 15 -11.21 2.80 -2.03
CA LEU A 15 -10.66 3.67 -3.08
C LEU A 15 -9.14 3.73 -2.99
N THR A 16 -8.62 3.82 -1.77
CA THR A 16 -7.17 3.85 -1.51
C THR A 16 -6.54 2.53 -1.92
N LEU A 17 -7.10 1.40 -1.49
CA LEU A 17 -6.65 0.07 -1.89
C LEU A 17 -6.72 -0.10 -3.42
N GLN A 18 -7.83 0.28 -4.07
CA GLN A 18 -7.97 0.22 -5.53
C GLN A 18 -6.87 1.02 -6.24
N ARG A 19 -6.53 2.22 -5.75
CA ARG A 19 -5.45 3.04 -6.33
C ARG A 19 -4.08 2.38 -6.18
N VAL A 20 -3.80 1.77 -5.03
CA VAL A 20 -2.55 1.02 -4.80
C VAL A 20 -2.47 -0.17 -5.75
N LEU A 21 -3.55 -0.94 -5.85
CA LEU A 21 -3.64 -2.11 -6.74
C LEU A 21 -3.46 -1.73 -8.21
N LEU A 22 -4.11 -0.67 -8.69
CA LEU A 22 -4.00 -0.26 -10.10
C LEU A 22 -2.57 0.18 -10.50
N ARG A 23 -1.74 0.61 -9.55
CA ARG A 23 -0.36 1.03 -9.80
C ARG A 23 0.63 -0.13 -9.86
N ARG A 24 0.39 -1.18 -9.05
CA ARG A 24 1.41 -2.22 -8.79
C ARG A 24 1.68 -3.18 -9.96
N ASP A 25 0.65 -3.51 -10.74
CA ASP A 25 0.70 -4.04 -12.11
C ASP A 25 -0.73 -4.46 -12.52
N ARG A 26 -1.30 -3.82 -13.54
CA ARG A 26 -2.68 -4.09 -14.01
C ARG A 26 -2.82 -5.44 -14.73
N ARG A 27 -1.71 -6.09 -15.11
CA ARG A 27 -1.72 -7.34 -15.87
C ARG A 27 -1.63 -8.59 -14.99
N ASP A 28 -1.25 -8.46 -13.72
CA ASP A 28 -1.26 -9.59 -12.79
C ASP A 28 -2.69 -10.14 -12.60
N PRO A 29 -2.95 -11.42 -12.92
CA PRO A 29 -4.26 -12.04 -12.74
C PRO A 29 -4.77 -12.01 -11.30
N ILE A 30 -3.89 -12.05 -10.29
CA ILE A 30 -4.31 -11.98 -8.88
C ILE A 30 -4.85 -10.59 -8.57
N ASN A 31 -4.13 -9.55 -9.02
CA ASN A 31 -4.53 -8.17 -8.83
C ASN A 31 -5.89 -7.85 -9.47
N ARG A 32 -6.15 -8.36 -10.68
CA ARG A 32 -7.47 -8.23 -11.34
C ARG A 32 -8.61 -8.85 -10.53
N ARG A 33 -8.38 -10.03 -9.94
CA ARG A 33 -9.37 -10.72 -9.11
C ARG A 33 -9.61 -10.01 -7.79
N LEU A 34 -8.55 -9.48 -7.17
CA LEU A 34 -8.67 -8.65 -5.96
C LEU A 34 -9.42 -7.34 -6.24
N LEU A 35 -9.13 -6.67 -7.37
CA LEU A 35 -9.86 -5.49 -7.82
C LEU A 35 -11.35 -5.76 -8.03
N PHE A 36 -11.71 -6.95 -8.54
CA PHE A 36 -13.11 -7.37 -8.66
C PHE A 36 -13.78 -7.46 -7.28
N CYS A 37 -13.12 -8.07 -6.29
CA CYS A 37 -13.61 -8.13 -4.91
C CYS A 37 -13.78 -6.74 -4.30
N VAL A 38 -12.80 -5.85 -4.48
CA VAL A 38 -12.84 -4.46 -4.02
C VAL A 38 -14.04 -3.72 -4.63
N ARG A 39 -14.27 -3.85 -5.95
CA ARG A 39 -15.38 -3.18 -6.64
C ARG A 39 -16.76 -3.67 -6.21
N ILE A 40 -16.93 -4.98 -5.99
CA ILE A 40 -18.18 -5.53 -5.45
C ILE A 40 -18.45 -4.97 -4.06
N THR A 41 -17.41 -4.89 -3.23
CA THR A 41 -17.51 -4.32 -1.89
C THR A 41 -17.85 -2.83 -1.97
N MET A 42 -17.25 -2.07 -2.89
CA MET A 42 -17.60 -0.68 -3.13
C MET A 42 -19.06 -0.50 -3.55
N LEU A 43 -19.58 -1.36 -4.44
CA LEU A 43 -20.99 -1.33 -4.86
C LEU A 43 -21.93 -1.43 -3.64
N LEU A 44 -21.62 -2.34 -2.71
CA LEU A 44 -22.38 -2.52 -1.47
C LEU A 44 -22.37 -1.25 -0.62
N PHE A 45 -21.19 -0.64 -0.36
CA PHE A 45 -21.10 0.56 0.47
C PHE A 45 -21.65 1.82 -0.23
N ILE A 46 -21.54 1.94 -1.55
CA ILE A 46 -22.21 2.99 -2.32
C ILE A 46 -23.72 2.87 -2.13
N GLY A 47 -24.28 1.66 -2.22
CA GLY A 47 -25.68 1.41 -1.93
C GLY A 47 -26.07 1.87 -0.52
N ARG A 48 -25.25 1.55 0.50
CA ARG A 48 -25.50 1.99 1.89
C ARG A 48 -25.48 3.51 2.05
N VAL A 49 -24.51 4.19 1.44
CA VAL A 49 -24.42 5.65 1.46
C VAL A 49 -25.63 6.29 0.78
N LEU A 50 -26.04 5.78 -0.38
CA LEU A 50 -27.20 6.29 -1.11
C LEU A 50 -28.50 6.11 -0.32
N VAL A 51 -28.72 4.94 0.31
CA VAL A 51 -29.86 4.72 1.20
C VAL A 51 -29.84 5.71 2.37
N ALA A 52 -28.69 5.92 2.99
CA ALA A 52 -28.56 6.81 4.14
C ALA A 52 -28.75 8.31 3.80
N LEU A 53 -28.38 8.74 2.59
CA LEU A 53 -28.52 10.13 2.15
C LEU A 53 -29.91 10.45 1.58
N THR A 54 -30.49 9.55 0.80
CA THR A 54 -31.76 9.80 0.09
C THR A 54 -32.98 9.29 0.84
N GLY A 55 -32.80 8.30 1.72
CA GLY A 55 -33.89 7.54 2.33
C GLY A 55 -34.61 6.61 1.35
N TRP A 56 -34.21 6.56 0.07
CA TRP A 56 -34.90 5.80 -0.95
C TRP A 56 -34.54 4.33 -0.87
N GLN A 57 -35.56 3.49 -0.67
CA GLN A 57 -35.39 2.05 -0.49
C GLN A 57 -34.91 1.31 -1.76
N MET A 58 -35.09 1.91 -2.94
CA MET A 58 -34.59 1.33 -4.21
C MET A 58 -33.08 1.11 -4.21
N PHE A 59 -32.29 1.94 -3.50
CA PHE A 59 -30.84 1.75 -3.41
C PHE A 59 -30.44 0.52 -2.58
N ARG A 60 -31.37 -0.06 -1.81
CA ARG A 60 -31.15 -1.33 -1.10
C ARG A 60 -30.90 -2.49 -2.07
N VAL A 61 -31.40 -2.41 -3.30
CA VAL A 61 -31.09 -3.37 -4.37
C VAL A 61 -29.58 -3.44 -4.62
N LEU A 62 -28.87 -2.30 -4.61
CA LEU A 62 -27.41 -2.28 -4.76
C LEU A 62 -26.69 -3.00 -3.60
N VAL A 63 -27.18 -2.81 -2.38
CA VAL A 63 -26.64 -3.48 -1.18
C VAL A 63 -26.83 -4.98 -1.28
N LEU A 64 -28.04 -5.43 -1.64
CA LEU A 64 -28.36 -6.85 -1.78
C LEU A 64 -27.62 -7.51 -2.95
N MET A 65 -27.51 -6.83 -4.09
CA MET A 65 -26.69 -7.31 -5.21
C MET A 65 -25.23 -7.43 -4.80
N GLY A 66 -24.64 -6.36 -4.23
CA GLY A 66 -23.27 -6.40 -3.75
C GLY A 66 -23.04 -7.56 -2.78
N ALA A 67 -23.97 -7.77 -1.84
CA ALA A 67 -23.91 -8.86 -0.89
C ALA A 67 -24.02 -10.26 -1.54
N ALA A 68 -24.82 -10.42 -2.61
CA ALA A 68 -24.95 -11.67 -3.37
C ALA A 68 -23.69 -12.00 -4.20
N PHE A 69 -22.92 -11.00 -4.61
CA PHE A 69 -21.68 -11.18 -5.36
C PHE A 69 -20.45 -11.47 -4.47
N ILE A 70 -20.51 -11.19 -3.16
CA ILE A 70 -19.38 -11.41 -2.23
C ILE A 70 -18.85 -12.86 -2.26
N PRO A 71 -19.70 -13.91 -2.17
CA PRO A 71 -19.24 -15.31 -2.20
C PRO A 71 -18.52 -15.66 -3.50
N MET A 72 -19.03 -15.16 -4.62
CA MET A 72 -18.42 -15.35 -5.94
C MET A 72 -17.08 -14.64 -6.05
N ALA A 73 -16.96 -13.42 -5.52
CA ALA A 73 -15.68 -12.72 -5.45
C ALA A 73 -14.65 -13.47 -4.59
N ALA A 74 -15.06 -13.98 -3.43
CA ALA A 74 -14.21 -14.76 -2.53
C ALA A 74 -13.71 -16.06 -3.20
N LEU A 75 -14.58 -16.78 -3.91
CA LEU A 75 -14.21 -17.99 -4.64
C LEU A 75 -13.20 -17.68 -5.77
N ILE A 76 -13.49 -16.69 -6.61
CA ILE A 76 -12.60 -16.28 -7.73
C ILE A 76 -11.22 -15.84 -7.23
N LEU A 77 -11.19 -15.07 -6.13
CA LEU A 77 -9.96 -14.66 -5.48
C LEU A 77 -9.16 -15.87 -4.98
N THR A 78 -9.84 -16.81 -4.31
CA THR A 78 -9.21 -18.02 -3.76
C THR A 78 -8.64 -18.92 -4.87
N GLU A 79 -9.35 -19.11 -5.98
CA GLU A 79 -8.81 -19.81 -7.15
C GLU A 79 -7.54 -19.15 -7.69
N GLY A 80 -7.51 -17.81 -7.69
CA GLY A 80 -6.38 -17.04 -8.20
C GLY A 80 -5.15 -17.20 -7.32
N LEU A 81 -5.37 -17.18 -6.00
CA LEU A 81 -4.33 -17.35 -5.00
C LEU A 81 -3.74 -18.76 -5.01
N LEU A 82 -4.55 -19.78 -5.23
CA LEU A 82 -4.11 -21.18 -5.19
C LEU A 82 -3.63 -21.70 -6.55
N ARG A 83 -3.72 -20.90 -7.63
CA ARG A 83 -3.45 -21.32 -9.03
C ARG A 83 -4.17 -22.62 -9.41
N ARG A 84 -5.27 -22.93 -8.72
CA ARG A 84 -6.04 -24.17 -8.86
C ARG A 84 -7.49 -23.81 -9.05
N HIS A 85 -8.14 -24.56 -9.95
CA HIS A 85 -9.57 -24.44 -10.16
C HIS A 85 -10.32 -24.97 -8.92
N ALA A 86 -11.30 -24.22 -8.45
CA ALA A 86 -12.23 -24.65 -7.43
C ALA A 86 -12.96 -25.91 -7.90
N PRO A 87 -13.32 -26.83 -6.98
CA PRO A 87 -14.05 -28.02 -7.34
C PRO A 87 -15.39 -27.65 -8.01
N PRO A 88 -15.87 -28.45 -8.97
CA PRO A 88 -17.03 -28.09 -9.78
C PRO A 88 -18.30 -27.90 -8.94
N PHE A 89 -18.43 -28.58 -7.80
CA PHE A 89 -19.57 -28.39 -6.90
C PHE A 89 -19.58 -26.99 -6.29
N ALA A 90 -18.43 -26.46 -5.85
CA ALA A 90 -18.33 -25.14 -5.24
C ALA A 90 -18.70 -24.05 -6.26
N LYS A 91 -18.26 -24.20 -7.52
CA LYS A 91 -18.64 -23.31 -8.62
C LYS A 91 -20.13 -23.31 -8.89
N LYS A 92 -20.76 -24.49 -8.91
CA LYS A 92 -22.21 -24.61 -9.11
C LYS A 92 -22.99 -23.97 -7.96
N ILE A 93 -22.65 -24.29 -6.71
CA ILE A 93 -23.35 -23.74 -5.54
C ILE A 93 -23.22 -22.21 -5.49
N VAL A 94 -22.00 -21.69 -5.63
CA VAL A 94 -21.76 -20.25 -5.59
C VAL A 94 -22.36 -19.55 -6.81
N GLY A 95 -22.21 -20.11 -8.01
CA GLY A 95 -22.74 -19.54 -9.25
C GLY A 95 -24.27 -19.47 -9.26
N TYR A 96 -24.95 -20.59 -9.02
CA TYR A 96 -26.41 -20.62 -8.95
C TYR A 96 -26.95 -19.78 -7.78
N GLY A 97 -26.29 -19.82 -6.63
CA GLY A 97 -26.65 -19.00 -5.48
C GLY A 97 -26.53 -17.50 -5.77
N THR A 98 -25.44 -17.06 -6.41
CA THR A 98 -25.27 -15.65 -6.79
C THR A 98 -26.34 -15.21 -7.78
N ILE A 99 -26.67 -16.02 -8.81
CA ILE A 99 -27.75 -15.70 -9.75
C ILE A 99 -29.09 -15.61 -9.02
N PHE A 100 -29.42 -16.62 -8.21
CA PHE A 100 -30.67 -16.66 -7.45
C PHE A 100 -30.82 -15.44 -6.54
N PHE A 101 -29.81 -15.11 -5.74
CA PHE A 101 -29.87 -13.97 -4.83
C PHE A 101 -29.81 -12.62 -5.55
N ALA A 102 -29.06 -12.49 -6.65
CA ALA A 102 -29.01 -11.27 -7.45
C ALA A 102 -30.36 -10.99 -8.13
N VAL A 103 -31.01 -12.00 -8.70
CA VAL A 103 -32.37 -11.85 -9.25
C VAL A 103 -33.37 -11.56 -8.14
N SER A 104 -33.26 -12.25 -6.99
CA SER A 104 -34.12 -11.98 -5.83
C SER A 104 -33.96 -10.56 -5.28
N ALA A 105 -32.80 -9.92 -5.51
CA ALA A 105 -32.55 -8.55 -5.06
C ALA A 105 -33.39 -7.52 -5.83
N LEU A 106 -33.78 -7.83 -7.07
CA LEU A 106 -34.64 -6.95 -7.89
C LEU A 106 -36.10 -6.95 -7.40
N TRP A 107 -36.52 -7.99 -6.68
CA TRP A 107 -37.88 -8.09 -6.15
C TRP A 107 -37.95 -7.51 -4.72
N TYR A 108 -38.72 -6.44 -4.53
CA TYR A 108 -38.89 -5.78 -3.24
C TYR A 108 -40.27 -6.06 -2.64
N TRP A 109 -40.37 -7.09 -1.78
CA TRP A 109 -41.59 -7.44 -1.04
C TRP A 109 -41.27 -7.58 0.45
N SER A 110 -41.91 -6.75 1.29
CA SER A 110 -41.57 -6.56 2.71
C SER A 110 -41.67 -7.83 3.58
N HIS A 111 -42.44 -8.84 3.16
CA HIS A 111 -42.56 -10.12 3.89
C HIS A 111 -41.47 -11.14 3.53
N ILE A 112 -40.80 -10.99 2.39
CA ILE A 112 -39.73 -11.91 1.93
C ILE A 112 -38.38 -11.53 2.54
N ASP A 113 -38.24 -10.27 2.97
CA ASP A 113 -37.01 -9.70 3.52
C ASP A 113 -36.34 -10.53 4.63
N PRO A 114 -37.02 -10.98 5.71
CA PRO A 114 -36.36 -11.70 6.80
C PRO A 114 -35.81 -13.06 6.36
N LEU A 115 -36.58 -13.82 5.58
CA LEU A 115 -36.17 -15.13 5.07
C LEU A 115 -35.03 -14.97 4.04
N ARG A 116 -35.11 -13.96 3.16
CA ARG A 116 -34.07 -13.64 2.18
C ARG A 116 -32.76 -13.25 2.84
N LEU A 117 -32.78 -12.40 3.87
CA LEU A 117 -31.58 -12.00 4.60
C LEU A 117 -30.93 -13.21 5.29
N MET A 118 -31.71 -14.11 5.88
CA MET A 118 -31.18 -15.33 6.48
C MET A 118 -30.61 -16.28 5.42
N GLY A 119 -31.29 -16.46 4.29
CA GLY A 119 -30.78 -17.23 3.16
C GLY A 119 -29.48 -16.64 2.61
N LEU A 120 -29.40 -15.32 2.48
CA LEU A 120 -28.21 -14.63 1.99
C LEU A 120 -27.05 -14.70 2.99
N MET A 121 -27.33 -14.67 4.29
CA MET A 121 -26.34 -14.92 5.34
C MET A 121 -25.77 -16.34 5.23
N VAL A 122 -26.64 -17.37 5.15
CA VAL A 122 -26.21 -18.77 4.99
C VAL A 122 -25.40 -18.94 3.71
N PHE A 123 -25.82 -18.31 2.62
CA PHE A 123 -25.09 -18.32 1.36
C PHE A 123 -23.70 -17.68 1.47
N GLN A 124 -23.60 -16.52 2.13
CA GLN A 124 -22.32 -15.86 2.37
C GLN A 124 -21.38 -16.69 3.23
N LEU A 125 -21.90 -17.24 4.33
CA LEU A 125 -21.15 -18.15 5.20
C LEU A 125 -20.65 -19.34 4.39
N THR A 126 -21.52 -19.98 3.62
CA THR A 126 -21.15 -21.13 2.77
C THR A 126 -20.02 -20.77 1.81
N GLY A 127 -20.08 -19.61 1.16
CA GLY A 127 -19.01 -19.13 0.28
C GLY A 127 -17.68 -18.91 1.01
N PHE A 128 -17.70 -18.26 2.17
CA PHE A 128 -16.50 -18.06 2.98
C PHE A 128 -15.93 -19.36 3.54
N PHE A 129 -16.78 -20.29 3.98
CA PHE A 129 -16.36 -21.62 4.42
C PHE A 129 -15.69 -22.38 3.28
N MET A 130 -16.26 -22.37 2.06
CA MET A 130 -15.63 -23.02 0.91
C MET A 130 -14.28 -22.38 0.55
N ALA A 131 -14.19 -21.05 0.54
CA ALA A 131 -12.93 -20.34 0.30
C ALA A 131 -11.88 -20.66 1.38
N GLY A 132 -12.26 -20.60 2.66
CA GLY A 132 -11.38 -20.92 3.79
C GLY A 132 -10.91 -22.37 3.77
N TRP A 133 -11.81 -23.30 3.46
CA TRP A 133 -11.51 -24.72 3.29
C TRP A 133 -10.44 -24.96 2.23
N MET A 134 -10.60 -24.34 1.06
CA MET A 134 -9.60 -24.41 -0.02
C MET A 134 -8.24 -23.86 0.42
N ILE A 135 -8.22 -22.80 1.23
CA ILE A 135 -6.98 -22.19 1.75
C ILE A 135 -6.29 -23.09 2.77
N LEU A 136 -7.04 -23.78 3.63
CA LEU A 136 -6.53 -24.66 4.69
C LEU A 136 -5.98 -25.97 4.12
N TRP A 137 -6.67 -26.58 3.15
CA TRP A 137 -6.28 -27.83 2.50
C TRP A 137 -5.38 -27.64 1.28
N ARG A 138 -4.75 -26.48 1.14
CA ARG A 138 -3.82 -26.26 0.05
C ARG A 138 -2.54 -27.06 0.24
N ASP A 139 -1.93 -27.43 -0.88
CA ASP A 139 -0.55 -27.88 -0.90
C ASP A 139 0.39 -26.68 -0.71
N ARG A 140 1.25 -26.74 0.30
CA ARG A 140 2.24 -25.67 0.56
C ARG A 140 3.47 -25.80 -0.33
N GLY A 141 3.76 -26.99 -0.85
CA GLY A 141 4.93 -27.25 -1.69
C GLY A 141 4.81 -26.68 -3.10
N SER A 142 3.59 -26.45 -3.58
CA SER A 142 3.33 -25.91 -4.92
C SER A 142 3.49 -24.38 -5.03
N LEU A 143 3.74 -23.67 -3.93
CA LEU A 143 3.81 -22.21 -3.86
C LEU A 143 5.13 -21.76 -3.21
N SER A 144 5.68 -20.65 -3.69
CA SER A 144 6.85 -20.03 -3.05
C SER A 144 6.51 -19.56 -1.63
N ALA A 145 7.54 -19.37 -0.78
CA ALA A 145 7.36 -18.89 0.60
C ALA A 145 6.60 -17.55 0.66
N ARG A 146 6.87 -16.64 -0.29
CA ARG A 146 6.18 -15.34 -0.40
C ARG A 146 4.71 -15.52 -0.73
N GLU A 147 4.38 -16.34 -1.73
CA GLU A 147 2.99 -16.63 -2.10
C GLU A 147 2.24 -17.27 -0.93
N ASN A 148 2.84 -18.26 -0.28
CA ASN A 148 2.26 -18.91 0.89
C ASN A 148 1.93 -17.90 2.02
N SER A 149 2.83 -16.96 2.28
CA SER A 149 2.60 -15.90 3.28
C SER A 149 1.44 -14.98 2.88
N THR A 150 1.34 -14.63 1.59
CA THR A 150 0.24 -13.83 1.04
C THR A 150 -1.10 -14.55 1.16
N VAL A 151 -1.15 -15.85 0.82
CA VAL A 151 -2.38 -16.64 0.95
C VAL A 151 -2.81 -16.75 2.42
N VAL A 152 -1.88 -16.94 3.36
CA VAL A 152 -2.21 -16.96 4.80
C VAL A 152 -2.77 -15.60 5.25
N ARG A 153 -2.16 -14.48 4.85
CA ARG A 153 -2.62 -13.14 5.24
C ARG A 153 -4.00 -12.81 4.67
N ILE A 154 -4.23 -13.10 3.38
CA ILE A 154 -5.55 -12.89 2.76
C ILE A 154 -6.59 -13.84 3.36
N GLY A 155 -6.23 -15.11 3.59
CA GLY A 155 -7.10 -16.07 4.27
C GLY A 155 -7.46 -15.65 5.70
N ALA A 156 -6.50 -15.13 6.47
CA ALA A 156 -6.76 -14.57 7.79
C ALA A 156 -7.71 -13.36 7.71
N SER A 157 -7.53 -12.47 6.73
CA SER A 157 -8.45 -11.33 6.52
C SER A 157 -9.88 -11.80 6.22
N LEU A 158 -10.03 -12.87 5.43
CA LEU A 158 -11.32 -13.46 5.12
C LEU A 158 -11.97 -14.08 6.37
N PHE A 159 -11.16 -14.75 7.19
CA PHE A 159 -11.61 -15.31 8.47
C PHE A 159 -12.12 -14.24 9.44
N PHE A 160 -11.38 -13.13 9.59
CA PHE A 160 -11.81 -11.99 10.42
C PHE A 160 -13.07 -11.31 9.88
N PHE A 161 -13.31 -11.37 8.57
CA PHE A 161 -14.50 -10.79 7.96
C PHE A 161 -15.78 -11.56 8.29
N ILE A 162 -15.72 -12.88 8.50
CA ILE A 162 -16.89 -13.74 8.79
C ILE A 162 -17.70 -13.24 9.99
N PRO A 163 -17.15 -13.09 11.22
CA PRO A 163 -17.95 -12.66 12.37
C PRO A 163 -18.51 -11.24 12.19
N LEU A 164 -17.77 -10.34 11.53
CA LEU A 164 -18.20 -8.97 11.26
C LEU A 164 -19.36 -8.93 10.24
N ALA A 165 -19.32 -9.79 9.23
CA ALA A 165 -20.40 -9.95 8.26
C ALA A 165 -21.65 -10.57 8.92
N VAL A 166 -21.48 -11.61 9.75
CA VAL A 166 -22.59 -12.23 10.48
C VAL A 166 -23.27 -11.24 11.42
N ALA A 167 -22.50 -10.40 12.12
CA ALA A 167 -23.05 -9.36 13.00
C ALA A 167 -23.97 -8.38 12.25
N ASP A 168 -23.66 -8.07 10.98
CA ASP A 168 -24.52 -7.22 10.15
C ASP A 168 -25.87 -7.86 9.82
N PHE A 169 -25.92 -9.17 9.54
CA PHE A 169 -27.19 -9.87 9.28
C PHE A 169 -28.00 -10.07 10.55
N LEU A 170 -27.31 -10.30 11.67
CA LEU A 170 -27.94 -10.46 12.97
C LEU A 170 -28.27 -9.13 13.65
N MET A 171 -27.94 -7.99 13.04
CA MET A 171 -28.15 -6.66 13.61
C MET A 171 -29.59 -6.45 14.10
N ALA A 172 -30.59 -6.81 13.27
CA ALA A 172 -32.00 -6.69 13.63
C ALA A 172 -32.45 -7.66 14.74
N ARG A 173 -31.79 -8.82 14.86
CA ARG A 173 -32.14 -9.86 15.84
C ARG A 173 -31.44 -9.66 17.19
N LEU A 174 -30.21 -9.15 17.17
CA LEU A 174 -29.38 -8.88 18.34
C LEU A 174 -29.54 -7.44 18.85
N GLY A 175 -30.31 -6.59 18.17
CA GLY A 175 -30.49 -5.19 18.55
C GLY A 175 -29.20 -4.37 18.47
N LEU A 176 -28.26 -4.77 17.60
CA LEU A 176 -26.96 -4.11 17.52
C LEU A 176 -27.12 -2.71 16.89
N PRO A 177 -26.55 -1.65 17.49
CA PRO A 177 -26.72 -0.29 16.95
C PRO A 177 -25.87 0.00 15.70
N ILE A 178 -24.98 -0.92 15.30
CA ILE A 178 -23.88 -0.65 14.36
C ILE A 178 -23.72 -1.79 13.35
N GLN A 179 -23.33 -1.42 12.14
CA GLN A 179 -22.92 -2.34 11.09
C GLN A 179 -21.40 -2.54 11.14
N PHE A 180 -20.96 -3.69 11.62
CA PHE A 180 -19.57 -4.08 11.83
C PHE A 180 -18.81 -4.36 10.52
N SER A 181 -19.49 -4.63 9.41
CA SER A 181 -18.80 -4.89 8.13
C SER A 181 -17.97 -3.71 7.61
N ALA A 182 -18.34 -2.45 7.92
CA ALA A 182 -17.54 -1.28 7.54
C ALA A 182 -16.13 -1.34 8.16
N LEU A 183 -16.07 -1.74 9.43
CA LEU A 183 -14.82 -1.96 10.16
C LEU A 183 -14.07 -3.16 9.58
N GLY A 184 -14.77 -4.26 9.29
CA GLY A 184 -14.16 -5.45 8.67
C GLY A 184 -13.51 -5.17 7.32
N VAL A 185 -14.13 -4.33 6.50
CA VAL A 185 -13.54 -3.90 5.23
C VAL A 185 -12.32 -3.02 5.43
N LEU A 186 -12.33 -2.11 6.40
CA LEU A 186 -11.15 -1.29 6.70
C LEU A 186 -9.97 -2.15 7.19
N VAL A 187 -10.23 -3.14 8.05
CA VAL A 187 -9.22 -4.11 8.49
C VAL A 187 -8.69 -4.91 7.29
N MET A 188 -9.57 -5.35 6.39
CA MET A 188 -9.19 -6.07 5.17
C MET A 188 -8.33 -5.18 4.25
N CYS A 189 -8.70 -3.92 4.04
CA CYS A 189 -7.90 -2.95 3.29
C CYS A 189 -6.52 -2.75 3.92
N TRP A 190 -6.47 -2.58 5.24
CA TRP A 190 -5.22 -2.42 5.97
C TRP A 190 -4.30 -3.64 5.82
N LEU A 191 -4.84 -4.85 6.02
CA LEU A 191 -4.09 -6.10 5.83
C LEU A 191 -3.62 -6.25 4.38
N ALA A 192 -4.48 -5.97 3.39
CA ALA A 192 -4.17 -6.10 1.97
C ALA A 192 -3.03 -5.16 1.54
N ILE A 193 -3.02 -3.92 2.03
CA ILE A 193 -1.92 -2.97 1.81
C ILE A 193 -0.65 -3.46 2.53
N GLY A 194 -0.78 -3.96 3.76
CA GLY A 194 0.31 -4.51 4.55
C GLY A 194 1.01 -5.74 3.94
N VAL A 195 0.32 -6.54 3.10
CA VAL A 195 0.95 -7.61 2.30
C VAL A 195 2.08 -7.05 1.43
N GLY A 196 1.97 -5.79 0.99
CA GLY A 196 2.98 -5.17 0.15
C GLY A 196 4.34 -4.95 0.80
N ARG A 197 4.40 -4.90 2.13
CA ARG A 197 5.64 -4.74 2.89
C ARG A 197 6.15 -6.12 3.30
N ALA A 198 6.82 -6.80 2.35
CA ALA A 198 7.36 -8.15 2.53
C ALA A 198 8.42 -8.25 3.65
N GLN A 199 8.92 -7.12 4.16
CA GLN A 199 9.92 -7.07 5.23
C GLN A 199 9.34 -7.01 6.65
N ILE A 200 8.03 -6.80 6.81
CA ILE A 200 7.40 -6.75 8.13
C ILE A 200 6.95 -8.16 8.53
N GLY A 201 7.55 -8.70 9.59
CA GLY A 201 7.22 -10.01 10.16
C GLY A 201 5.76 -10.13 10.60
N HIS A 202 5.18 -11.33 10.50
CA HIS A 202 3.76 -11.56 10.81
C HIS A 202 3.37 -11.13 12.24
N ARG A 203 4.29 -11.29 13.20
CA ARG A 203 4.12 -10.86 14.59
C ARG A 203 3.91 -9.35 14.74
N VAL A 204 4.60 -8.55 13.93
CA VAL A 204 4.48 -7.08 13.99
C VAL A 204 3.11 -6.63 13.49
N VAL A 205 2.63 -7.24 12.40
CA VAL A 205 1.27 -6.96 11.88
C VAL A 205 0.21 -7.34 12.92
N LEU A 206 0.32 -8.52 13.53
CA LEU A 206 -0.62 -8.94 14.57
C LEU A 206 -0.56 -8.02 15.80
N MET A 207 0.64 -7.62 16.24
CA MET A 207 0.80 -6.71 17.37
C MET A 207 0.20 -5.34 17.08
N ASN A 208 0.46 -4.77 15.89
CA ASN A 208 -0.14 -3.50 15.48
C ASN A 208 -1.67 -3.57 15.45
N PHE A 209 -2.23 -4.69 14.96
CA PHE A 209 -3.68 -4.91 15.00
C PHE A 209 -4.22 -4.93 16.43
N VAL A 210 -3.59 -5.69 17.33
CA VAL A 210 -3.98 -5.76 18.75
C VAL A 210 -3.88 -4.38 19.41
N VAL A 211 -2.81 -3.64 19.16
CA VAL A 211 -2.62 -2.28 19.69
C VAL A 211 -3.71 -1.34 19.18
N MET A 212 -4.06 -1.38 17.90
CA MET A 212 -5.13 -0.54 17.34
C MET A 212 -6.50 -0.88 17.93
N VAL A 213 -6.81 -2.17 18.09
CA VAL A 213 -8.06 -2.61 18.72
C VAL A 213 -8.10 -2.19 20.19
N ALA A 214 -7.03 -2.43 20.94
CA ALA A 214 -6.94 -2.05 22.35
C ALA A 214 -7.04 -0.53 22.54
N ALA A 215 -6.36 0.26 21.71
CA ALA A 215 -6.45 1.72 21.74
C ALA A 215 -7.88 2.20 21.41
N GLY A 216 -8.53 1.61 20.39
CA GLY A 216 -9.91 1.93 20.05
C GLY A 216 -10.89 1.61 21.17
N LEU A 217 -10.73 0.47 21.84
CA LEU A 217 -11.52 0.07 23.01
C LEU A 217 -11.30 1.02 24.19
N LEU A 218 -10.04 1.34 24.52
CA LEU A 218 -9.70 2.24 25.63
C LEU A 218 -10.25 3.64 25.42
N VAL A 219 -10.08 4.21 24.22
CA VAL A 219 -10.63 5.53 23.89
C VAL A 219 -12.15 5.50 23.86
N GLY A 220 -12.77 4.44 23.33
CA GLY A 220 -14.22 4.25 23.36
C GLY A 220 -14.78 4.19 24.78
N LEU A 221 -14.12 3.43 25.67
CA LEU A 221 -14.44 3.37 27.09
C LEU A 221 -14.27 4.71 27.78
N LEU A 222 -13.16 5.41 27.54
CA LEU A 222 -12.91 6.73 28.09
C LEU A 222 -14.02 7.72 27.70
N VAL A 223 -14.36 7.80 26.42
CA VAL A 223 -15.46 8.65 25.91
C VAL A 223 -16.79 8.23 26.52
N GLY A 224 -17.06 6.92 26.60
CA GLY A 224 -18.28 6.39 27.20
C GLY A 224 -18.44 6.76 28.67
N THR A 225 -17.35 6.71 29.46
CA THR A 225 -17.36 7.08 30.87
C THR A 225 -17.53 8.58 31.08
N ILE A 226 -16.84 9.42 30.30
CA ILE A 226 -16.93 10.89 30.40
C ILE A 226 -18.32 11.40 30.01
N ALA A 227 -18.88 10.86 28.93
CA ALA A 227 -20.17 11.29 28.41
C ALA A 227 -21.36 10.52 29.02
N ALA A 228 -21.12 9.65 30.01
CA ALA A 228 -22.12 8.80 30.65
C ALA A 228 -23.04 8.08 29.63
N LEU A 229 -22.44 7.51 28.59
CA LEU A 229 -23.18 6.86 27.51
C LEU A 229 -23.78 5.53 27.96
N ASP A 230 -24.95 5.21 27.41
CA ASP A 230 -25.55 3.89 27.51
C ASP A 230 -24.73 2.83 26.74
N TRP A 231 -25.08 1.55 26.89
CA TRP A 231 -24.38 0.46 26.21
C TRP A 231 -24.31 0.65 24.68
N ASN A 232 -25.38 1.19 24.09
CA ASN A 232 -25.43 1.46 22.66
C ASN A 232 -24.49 2.62 22.27
N GLY A 233 -24.48 3.70 23.04
CA GLY A 233 -23.57 4.82 22.87
C GLY A 233 -22.10 4.42 23.05
N LEU A 234 -21.80 3.52 23.99
CA LEU A 234 -20.46 2.96 24.18
C LEU A 234 -20.01 2.16 22.94
N LEU A 235 -20.86 1.28 22.42
CA LEU A 235 -20.55 0.53 21.21
C LEU A 235 -20.34 1.49 20.01
N LEU A 236 -21.24 2.46 19.85
CA LEU A 236 -21.20 3.43 18.73
C LEU A 236 -19.94 4.28 18.75
N SER A 237 -19.58 4.82 19.91
CA SER A 237 -18.36 5.62 20.10
C SER A 237 -17.11 4.78 19.81
N THR A 238 -17.02 3.59 20.40
CA THR A 238 -15.92 2.64 20.18
C THR A 238 -15.75 2.32 18.69
N ALA A 239 -16.84 1.94 18.01
CA ALA A 239 -16.77 1.59 16.60
C ALA A 239 -16.43 2.79 15.71
N THR A 240 -16.87 3.99 16.08
CA THR A 240 -16.51 5.24 15.37
C THR A 240 -15.02 5.54 15.51
N VAL A 241 -14.48 5.43 16.72
CA VAL A 241 -13.04 5.61 16.98
C VAL A 241 -12.22 4.57 16.21
N MET A 242 -12.58 3.29 16.29
CA MET A 242 -11.90 2.23 15.55
C MET A 242 -11.94 2.48 14.04
N THR A 243 -13.08 2.92 13.51
CA THR A 243 -13.24 3.28 12.09
C THR A 243 -12.26 4.38 11.68
N ALA A 244 -12.15 5.43 12.49
CA ALA A 244 -11.21 6.54 12.24
C ALA A 244 -9.76 6.06 12.30
N LEU A 245 -9.39 5.28 13.32
CA LEU A 245 -8.04 4.73 13.49
C LEU A 245 -7.64 3.85 12.29
N PHE A 246 -8.51 2.93 11.87
CA PHE A 246 -8.22 2.07 10.71
C PHE A 246 -8.17 2.85 9.40
N LEU A 247 -9.04 3.85 9.20
CA LEU A 247 -8.97 4.71 8.02
C LEU A 247 -7.62 5.45 7.95
N VAL A 248 -7.19 6.07 9.05
CA VAL A 248 -5.90 6.76 9.12
C VAL A 248 -4.75 5.78 8.88
N ALA A 249 -4.79 4.58 9.46
CA ALA A 249 -3.77 3.56 9.24
C ALA A 249 -3.68 3.13 7.77
N VAL A 250 -4.82 2.89 7.11
CA VAL A 250 -4.90 2.57 5.68
C VAL A 250 -4.30 3.68 4.82
N LEU A 251 -4.62 4.95 5.11
CA LEU A 251 -4.11 6.09 4.36
C LEU A 251 -2.60 6.28 4.57
N ASN A 252 -2.11 6.14 5.80
CA ASN A 252 -0.69 6.25 6.12
C ASN A 252 0.12 5.12 5.48
N ASP A 253 -0.38 3.88 5.52
CA ASP A 253 0.29 2.75 4.87
C ASP A 253 0.30 2.91 3.34
N ALA A 254 -0.77 3.42 2.75
CA ALA A 254 -0.80 3.73 1.32
C ALA A 254 0.13 4.86 0.94
N ARG A 255 0.35 5.86 1.81
CA ARG A 255 1.33 6.94 1.60
C ARG A 255 2.75 6.41 1.72
N ALA A 256 3.05 5.65 2.76
CA ALA A 256 4.37 5.04 2.96
C ALA A 256 4.79 4.17 1.77
N LEU A 257 3.88 3.33 1.25
CA LEU A 257 4.15 2.53 0.05
C LEU A 257 4.46 3.37 -1.18
N ARG A 258 3.79 4.53 -1.35
CA ARG A 258 4.08 5.42 -2.48
C ARG A 258 5.48 6.02 -2.38
N THR A 259 5.91 6.36 -1.17
CA THR A 259 7.26 6.88 -0.93
C THR A 259 8.31 5.80 -1.17
N GLU A 260 8.07 4.56 -0.75
CA GLU A 260 8.95 3.42 -1.06
C GLU A 260 9.03 3.12 -2.57
N GLU A 261 7.90 3.14 -3.29
CA GLU A 261 7.89 2.94 -4.75
C GLU A 261 8.66 4.04 -5.50
N GLN A 262 8.61 5.28 -5.00
CA GLN A 262 9.39 6.39 -5.57
C GLN A 262 10.89 6.15 -5.43
N SER A 263 11.36 5.64 -4.27
CA SER A 263 12.78 5.31 -4.07
C SER A 263 13.22 4.19 -5.03
N LEU A 264 12.47 3.08 -5.08
CA LEU A 264 12.78 1.97 -5.98
C LEU A 264 12.81 2.35 -7.47
N GLY A 265 12.16 3.45 -7.85
CA GLY A 265 12.26 4.04 -9.19
C GLY A 265 13.70 4.36 -9.60
N LEU A 266 14.54 4.76 -8.66
CA LEU A 266 15.95 5.12 -8.88
C LEU A 266 16.80 3.86 -9.19
N LEU A 267 16.60 2.77 -8.45
CA LEU A 267 17.25 1.47 -8.73
C LEU A 267 16.73 0.81 -10.01
N LYS A 268 15.42 0.94 -10.27
CA LYS A 268 14.84 0.44 -11.51
C LYS A 268 15.40 1.19 -12.72
N TYR A 269 15.52 2.51 -12.60
CA TYR A 269 16.14 3.34 -13.62
C TYR A 269 17.59 2.93 -13.89
N LEU A 270 18.39 2.70 -12.84
CA LEU A 270 19.74 2.14 -12.94
C LEU A 270 19.77 0.80 -13.70
N ALA A 271 18.85 -0.11 -13.39
CA ALA A 271 18.79 -1.43 -14.00
C ALA A 271 18.31 -1.43 -15.47
N GLU A 272 17.45 -0.48 -15.85
CA GLU A 272 16.91 -0.38 -17.21
C GLU A 272 17.76 0.51 -18.12
N SER A 273 18.62 1.37 -17.56
CA SER A 273 19.53 2.21 -18.32
C SER A 273 20.56 1.35 -19.08
N LYS A 274 20.57 1.46 -20.42
CA LYS A 274 21.54 0.78 -21.31
C LYS A 274 22.75 1.65 -21.67
N THR A 275 22.96 2.70 -20.90
CA THR A 275 23.90 3.75 -21.26
C THR A 275 25.24 3.47 -20.59
N ASP A 276 26.27 3.19 -21.40
CA ASP A 276 27.66 3.04 -20.93
C ASP A 276 28.34 4.42 -20.67
N ASP A 277 27.68 5.53 -21.03
CA ASP A 277 28.21 6.88 -20.83
C ASP A 277 27.68 7.51 -19.52
N PRO A 278 28.56 7.79 -18.53
CA PRO A 278 28.17 8.37 -17.25
C PRO A 278 27.49 9.74 -17.41
N ILE A 279 27.84 10.54 -18.42
CA ILE A 279 27.26 11.89 -18.60
C ILE A 279 25.81 11.79 -19.07
N LEU A 280 25.53 10.89 -20.02
CA LEU A 280 24.17 10.65 -20.51
C LEU A 280 23.30 10.02 -19.42
N PHE A 281 23.84 9.06 -18.68
CA PHE A 281 23.18 8.44 -17.53
C PHE A 281 22.74 9.49 -16.49
N LEU A 282 23.61 10.46 -16.18
CA LEU A 282 23.33 11.50 -15.18
C LEU A 282 22.47 12.65 -15.72
N ARG A 283 22.54 12.93 -17.03
CA ARG A 283 21.61 13.86 -17.69
C ARG A 283 20.19 13.33 -17.61
N ASP A 284 20.00 12.05 -17.84
CA ASP A 284 18.68 11.45 -17.80
C ASP A 284 18.17 11.33 -16.34
N LEU A 285 19.08 11.19 -15.36
CA LEU A 285 18.77 11.25 -13.92
C LEU A 285 18.20 12.62 -13.48
N ARG A 286 18.54 13.74 -14.15
CA ARG A 286 17.94 15.07 -13.90
C ARG A 286 16.44 15.12 -14.12
N GLY A 287 15.90 14.23 -14.96
CA GLY A 287 14.47 14.15 -15.22
C GLY A 287 13.70 13.33 -14.18
N HIS A 288 14.39 12.73 -13.19
CA HIS A 288 13.76 11.83 -12.23
C HIS A 288 13.04 12.62 -11.13
N PRO A 289 11.80 12.24 -10.73
CA PRO A 289 11.01 12.98 -9.73
C PRO A 289 11.64 13.11 -8.33
N LEU A 290 12.67 12.32 -8.03
CA LEU A 290 13.43 12.42 -6.78
C LEU A 290 14.53 13.48 -6.82
N VAL A 291 14.86 14.01 -7.99
CA VAL A 291 15.93 14.98 -8.21
C VAL A 291 15.28 16.24 -8.76
N GLU A 292 15.10 17.27 -7.92
CA GLU A 292 14.54 18.56 -8.36
C GLU A 292 15.53 19.35 -9.22
N GLY A 293 16.80 18.97 -9.20
CA GLY A 293 17.83 19.44 -10.10
C GLY A 293 19.14 18.68 -9.91
N ALA A 294 19.78 18.31 -11.02
CA ALA A 294 21.19 17.93 -11.02
C ALA A 294 21.98 18.94 -11.85
N ALA A 295 22.94 19.61 -11.22
CA ALA A 295 23.89 20.47 -11.89
C ALA A 295 25.22 19.72 -12.01
N LEU A 296 25.71 19.55 -13.25
CA LEU A 296 27.07 19.12 -13.47
C LEU A 296 27.99 20.28 -13.11
N ILE A 297 28.93 20.05 -12.20
CA ILE A 297 29.92 21.06 -11.83
C ILE A 297 30.97 21.09 -12.94
N SER A 298 30.96 22.18 -13.71
CA SER A 298 31.85 22.40 -14.85
C SER A 298 33.32 22.40 -14.42
N ARG A 299 34.21 21.81 -15.24
CA ARG A 299 35.67 21.84 -15.03
C ARG A 299 36.25 23.22 -14.62
N PRO A 300 35.86 24.37 -15.21
CA PRO A 300 36.38 25.67 -14.76
C PRO A 300 35.97 26.05 -13.33
N SER A 301 34.81 25.59 -12.86
CA SER A 301 34.35 25.82 -11.48
C SER A 301 35.05 24.90 -10.49
N VAL A 302 35.40 23.68 -10.91
CA VAL A 302 36.24 22.75 -10.14
C VAL A 302 37.69 23.23 -10.07
N ALA A 303 38.23 23.80 -11.15
CA ALA A 303 39.60 24.30 -11.21
C ALA A 303 39.88 25.52 -10.32
N ALA A 304 38.83 26.27 -9.95
CA ALA A 304 38.93 27.34 -8.95
C ALA A 304 39.09 26.80 -7.52
N LEU A 305 38.78 25.51 -7.30
CA LEU A 305 38.93 24.82 -6.04
C LEU A 305 40.17 23.90 -6.11
N GLN A 306 40.87 23.72 -4.99
CA GLN A 306 42.10 22.93 -4.95
C GLN A 306 41.81 21.43 -5.16
N GLU A 307 42.28 20.88 -6.28
CA GLU A 307 41.95 19.51 -6.73
C GLU A 307 42.44 18.42 -5.76
N ASP A 308 43.54 18.68 -5.05
CA ASP A 308 44.10 17.82 -4.00
C ASP A 308 43.25 17.79 -2.72
N VAL A 309 42.64 18.91 -2.35
CA VAL A 309 41.71 19.00 -1.21
C VAL A 309 40.38 18.35 -1.55
N LEU A 310 39.86 18.58 -2.75
CA LEU A 310 38.67 17.88 -3.25
C LEU A 310 38.86 16.37 -3.33
N GLY A 311 40.03 15.91 -3.79
CA GLY A 311 40.37 14.49 -3.80
C GLY A 311 40.24 13.86 -2.42
N LYS A 312 40.80 14.51 -1.38
CA LYS A 312 40.70 14.03 0.01
C LYS A 312 39.27 13.99 0.53
N ILE A 313 38.47 15.01 0.21
CA ILE A 313 37.06 15.09 0.61
C ILE A 313 36.26 13.92 0.03
N PHE A 314 36.37 13.69 -1.28
CA PHE A 314 35.60 12.66 -1.96
C PHE A 314 36.16 11.24 -1.81
N ASP A 315 37.41 11.11 -1.35
CA ASP A 315 37.99 9.83 -0.92
C ASP A 315 37.38 9.36 0.42
N GLU A 316 37.13 10.28 1.34
CA GLU A 316 36.47 9.95 2.61
C GLU A 316 34.95 9.77 2.43
N ALA A 317 34.33 10.66 1.65
CA ALA A 317 32.89 10.62 1.40
C ALA A 317 32.58 10.83 -0.10
N PRO A 318 32.43 9.74 -0.89
CA PRO A 318 32.10 9.82 -2.32
C PRO A 318 30.75 10.48 -2.62
N VAL A 319 29.87 10.50 -1.61
CA VAL A 319 28.59 11.21 -1.59
C VAL A 319 28.58 12.14 -0.37
N LEU A 320 28.71 13.44 -0.61
CA LEU A 320 28.66 14.46 0.43
C LEU A 320 27.23 14.83 0.76
N ARG A 321 26.97 15.06 2.04
CA ARG A 321 25.67 15.49 2.58
C ARG A 321 25.82 16.86 3.22
N ARG A 322 24.86 17.76 2.97
CA ARG A 322 24.85 19.05 3.66
C ARG A 322 24.58 18.92 5.17
N ALA A 323 23.77 17.95 5.56
CA ALA A 323 23.39 17.73 6.96
C ALA A 323 24.47 17.03 7.79
N ASP A 324 25.38 16.31 7.14
CA ASP A 324 26.44 15.53 7.79
C ASP A 324 27.73 15.57 6.94
N PRO A 325 28.42 16.71 6.88
CA PRO A 325 29.66 16.83 6.13
C PRO A 325 30.82 16.13 6.88
N PRO A 326 31.75 15.48 6.16
CA PRO A 326 32.97 14.94 6.75
C PRO A 326 33.81 16.07 7.34
N LYS A 327 34.40 15.84 8.52
CA LYS A 327 35.19 16.84 9.25
C LYS A 327 36.67 16.66 8.92
N LEU A 328 37.13 17.33 7.87
CA LEU A 328 38.48 17.20 7.33
C LEU A 328 39.39 18.42 7.59
N GLY A 329 38.88 19.40 8.34
CA GLY A 329 39.58 20.62 8.74
C GLY A 329 39.02 21.87 8.03
N GLY A 330 39.36 23.06 8.53
CA GLY A 330 38.67 24.31 8.14
C GLY A 330 38.67 24.61 6.64
N LEU A 331 39.77 24.32 5.93
CA LEU A 331 39.87 24.57 4.49
C LEU A 331 38.99 23.60 3.67
N ALA A 332 38.87 22.34 4.11
CA ALA A 332 37.97 21.36 3.48
C ALA A 332 36.50 21.69 3.78
N ASP A 333 36.20 22.11 5.01
CA ASP A 333 34.86 22.52 5.43
C ASP A 333 34.38 23.75 4.62
N ASP A 334 35.27 24.72 4.36
CA ASP A 334 34.99 25.89 3.52
C ASP A 334 34.68 25.50 2.06
N HIS A 335 35.45 24.56 1.49
CA HIS A 335 35.17 24.05 0.14
C HIS A 335 33.83 23.30 0.07
N ILE A 336 33.51 22.50 1.08
CA ILE A 336 32.24 21.78 1.17
C ILE A 336 31.07 22.77 1.28
N ALA A 337 31.19 23.78 2.14
CA ALA A 337 30.18 24.82 2.31
C ALA A 337 29.96 25.61 0.99
N HIS A 338 31.05 26.01 0.33
CA HIS A 338 30.99 26.72 -0.94
C HIS A 338 30.29 25.90 -2.03
N LEU A 339 30.58 24.60 -2.14
CA LEU A 339 29.93 23.71 -3.10
C LEU A 339 28.41 23.60 -2.87
N PHE A 340 27.98 23.54 -1.60
CA PHE A 340 26.55 23.48 -1.28
C PHE A 340 25.84 24.81 -1.51
N GLU A 341 26.47 25.94 -1.19
CA GLU A 341 25.88 27.27 -1.38
C GLU A 341 25.80 27.66 -2.86
N ALA A 342 26.89 27.50 -3.61
CA ALA A 342 26.98 27.92 -5.01
C ALA A 342 25.96 27.20 -5.91
N TYR A 343 25.64 25.94 -5.59
CA TYR A 343 24.70 25.12 -6.36
C TYR A 343 23.37 24.90 -5.66
N SER A 344 23.12 25.55 -4.52
CA SER A 344 21.93 25.34 -3.68
C SER A 344 21.62 23.84 -3.45
N ALA A 345 22.68 23.06 -3.27
CA ALA A 345 22.61 21.61 -3.29
C ALA A 345 22.40 21.05 -1.88
N THR A 346 21.86 19.84 -1.84
CA THR A 346 21.72 19.03 -0.62
C THR A 346 22.74 17.91 -0.58
N HIS A 347 23.11 17.41 -1.75
CA HIS A 347 24.08 16.33 -1.93
C HIS A 347 25.04 16.70 -3.06
N VAL A 348 26.32 16.32 -2.93
CA VAL A 348 27.29 16.40 -4.01
C VAL A 348 27.90 15.02 -4.21
N ILE A 349 27.90 14.54 -5.45
CA ILE A 349 28.32 13.19 -5.81
C ILE A 349 29.54 13.27 -6.72
N MET A 350 30.57 12.49 -6.41
CA MET A 350 31.70 12.28 -7.33
C MET A 350 31.38 11.17 -8.34
N VAL A 351 31.44 11.54 -9.61
CA VAL A 351 31.10 10.69 -10.76
C VAL A 351 32.32 10.01 -11.35
N ALA A 352 33.38 10.78 -11.56
CA ALA A 352 34.65 10.30 -12.10
C ALA A 352 35.80 11.03 -11.41
N ARG A 353 36.94 10.35 -11.34
CA ARG A 353 38.13 10.85 -10.66
C ARG A 353 39.11 11.51 -11.62
N ARG A 354 39.16 11.09 -12.88
CA ARG A 354 40.08 11.60 -13.91
C ARG A 354 39.44 11.62 -15.30
N PRO A 355 38.84 12.73 -15.74
CA PRO A 355 38.78 14.04 -15.09
C PRO A 355 37.87 14.04 -13.85
N LEU A 356 38.16 14.89 -12.85
CA LEU A 356 37.28 15.06 -11.70
C LEU A 356 35.92 15.60 -12.18
N MET A 357 34.87 14.81 -12.03
CA MET A 357 33.50 15.17 -12.39
C MET A 357 32.61 15.06 -11.16
N LEU A 358 31.97 16.18 -10.82
CA LEU A 358 31.07 16.27 -9.67
C LEU A 358 29.67 16.66 -10.12
N ILE A 359 28.67 16.17 -9.40
CA ILE A 359 27.28 16.55 -9.61
C ILE A 359 26.69 17.02 -8.30
N ALA A 360 26.11 18.21 -8.34
CA ALA A 360 25.34 18.78 -7.25
C ALA A 360 23.86 18.42 -7.44
N LEU A 361 23.24 17.85 -6.41
CA LEU A 361 21.84 17.43 -6.40
C LEU A 361 21.05 18.18 -5.33
N SER A 362 19.89 18.70 -5.73
CA SER A 362 18.87 19.17 -4.81
C SER A 362 17.79 18.09 -4.63
N MET A 363 17.63 17.64 -3.40
CA MET A 363 16.53 16.79 -2.98
C MET A 363 15.66 17.58 -2.00
N PRO A 364 14.32 17.51 -2.13
CA PRO A 364 13.45 18.16 -1.17
C PRO A 364 13.70 17.56 0.22
N SER A 365 13.91 18.40 1.24
CA SER A 365 14.22 17.99 2.62
C SER A 365 13.17 17.06 3.24
N LEU A 366 11.94 17.11 2.75
CA LEU A 366 10.82 16.24 3.15
C LEU A 366 10.87 14.83 2.50
N SER A 367 11.80 14.58 1.57
CA SER A 367 11.93 13.34 0.78
C SER A 367 13.11 12.46 1.21
N ILE A 368 13.91 12.90 2.18
CA ILE A 368 15.13 12.21 2.60
C ILE A 368 14.75 10.98 3.43
N SER A 369 14.53 9.86 2.74
CA SER A 369 14.43 8.53 3.32
C SER A 369 15.83 7.91 3.39
N PRO A 370 16.19 7.20 4.47
CA PRO A 370 17.46 6.46 4.55
C PRO A 370 17.68 5.53 3.35
N MET A 371 16.62 4.98 2.76
CA MET A 371 16.73 4.15 1.56
C MET A 371 17.14 4.94 0.33
N ALA A 372 16.62 6.16 0.14
CA ALA A 372 17.00 7.02 -0.99
C ALA A 372 18.50 7.38 -0.92
N GLU A 373 19.06 7.51 0.28
CA GLU A 373 20.50 7.73 0.47
C GLU A 373 21.35 6.54 0.02
N TYR A 374 20.95 5.31 0.37
CA TYR A 374 21.63 4.11 -0.11
C TYR A 374 21.54 3.97 -1.63
N GLU A 375 20.39 4.32 -2.21
CA GLU A 375 20.21 4.30 -3.66
C GLU A 375 21.17 5.27 -4.37
N LEU A 376 21.39 6.48 -3.81
CA LEU A 376 22.36 7.42 -4.36
C LEU A 376 23.80 6.93 -4.25
N GLN A 377 24.16 6.24 -3.17
CA GLN A 377 25.47 5.58 -3.07
C GLN A 377 25.62 4.50 -4.15
N VAL A 378 24.56 3.76 -4.48
CA VAL A 378 24.58 2.79 -5.58
C VAL A 378 24.73 3.50 -6.93
N VAL A 379 24.01 4.60 -7.16
CA VAL A 379 24.16 5.43 -8.37
C VAL A 379 25.59 5.92 -8.53
N GLN A 380 26.18 6.44 -7.45
CA GLN A 380 27.55 6.93 -7.43
C GLN A 380 28.53 5.82 -7.83
N ARG A 381 28.41 4.63 -7.22
CA ARG A 381 29.28 3.49 -7.54
C ARG A 381 29.14 3.03 -8.99
N MET A 382 27.92 3.00 -9.52
CA MET A 382 27.67 2.63 -10.91
C MET A 382 28.26 3.65 -11.88
N ALA A 383 28.07 4.94 -11.61
CA ALA A 383 28.62 6.01 -12.43
C ALA A 383 30.17 5.99 -12.43
N ALA A 384 30.78 5.73 -11.28
CA ALA A 384 32.23 5.55 -11.17
C ALA A 384 32.73 4.34 -11.97
N LEU A 385 32.03 3.20 -11.91
CA LEU A 385 32.38 2.01 -12.70
C LEU A 385 32.24 2.23 -14.22
N MET A 386 31.21 2.97 -14.64
CA MET A 386 31.04 3.35 -16.06
C MET A 386 32.18 4.26 -16.53
N ALA A 387 32.62 5.21 -15.69
CA ALA A 387 33.75 6.09 -16.00
C ALA A 387 35.06 5.30 -16.18
N VAL A 388 35.38 4.37 -15.26
CA VAL A 388 36.58 3.52 -15.36
C VAL A 388 36.55 2.67 -16.64
N ARG A 389 35.42 2.04 -16.96
CA ARG A 389 35.29 1.22 -18.18
C ARG A 389 35.45 2.04 -19.46
N ARG A 390 35.07 3.32 -19.43
CA ARG A 390 35.25 4.22 -20.57
C ARG A 390 36.73 4.58 -20.77
N GLU A 391 37.44 4.89 -19.68
CA GLU A 391 38.90 5.14 -19.71
C GLU A 391 39.64 3.93 -20.30
N GLU A 392 39.34 2.71 -19.83
CA GLU A 392 39.94 1.48 -20.37
C GLU A 392 39.67 1.28 -21.88
N LYS A 393 38.45 1.60 -22.36
CA LYS A 393 38.11 1.53 -23.79
C LYS A 393 38.80 2.60 -24.64
N GLU A 394 39.06 3.78 -24.07
CA GLU A 394 39.75 4.86 -24.77
C GLU A 394 41.27 4.56 -24.85
N GLU A 395 41.85 3.93 -23.84
CA GLU A 395 43.26 3.45 -23.86
C GLU A 395 43.50 2.24 -24.78
N LEU A 396 42.50 1.37 -24.99
CA LEU A 396 42.60 0.22 -25.90
C LEU A 396 42.43 0.59 -27.40
N ASN A 397 41.84 1.75 -27.70
CA ASN A 397 41.56 2.20 -29.06
C ASN A 397 42.45 3.36 -29.54
N GLY A 398 43.29 3.91 -28.66
CA GLY A 398 44.32 4.91 -28.99
C GLY A 398 45.68 4.25 -29.15
#